data_AF-A0A1C5CNG4-F1
#
_entry.id   AF-A0A1C5CNG4-F1
#
_cell.length_a   1.000
_cell.length_b   1.000
_cell.length_c   1.000
_cell.angle_alpha   90.00
_cell.angle_beta   90.00
_cell.angle_gamma   90.00
#
_symmetry.space_group_name_H-M   'P 1'
#
loop_
_entity.id
_entity.type
_entity.pdbx_description
1 polymer ?
#
loop_
_entity_poly.entity_id
_entity_poly.type
_entity_poly.pdbx_seq_one_letter_code
_entity_poly.pdbx_strand_id
1 'polypeptide(L)'
;MRHSTSQALRPSERGTRVGVRRLDSRFAAYRDAIGLDPALELHSLRRSYITHLIEDGHDPLLAQQQVGHDHASTTAIYTCVSFNLRTRSLRRVLEATIEAALRPGRTS
;
A
#
# COMPACT_ATOMS: atom_id res chain seq x y z
N MET A 1 21.71 9.58 32.47
CA MET A 1 20.91 9.52 31.23
C MET A 1 21.87 9.73 30.06
N ARG A 2 22.18 8.70 29.25
CA ARG A 2 23.10 8.86 28.11
C ARG A 2 22.32 9.47 26.95
N HIS A 3 22.74 10.64 26.47
CA HIS A 3 22.13 11.24 25.28
C HIS A 3 22.49 10.39 24.06
N SER A 4 21.47 9.87 23.39
CA SER A 4 21.60 9.17 22.11
C SER A 4 22.14 10.15 21.07
N THR A 5 23.34 9.90 20.55
CA THR A 5 23.99 10.71 19.51
C THR A 5 23.42 10.49 18.10
N SER A 6 22.42 9.63 17.96
CA SER A 6 21.80 9.29 16.67
C SER A 6 20.45 10.00 16.51
N GLN A 7 20.26 10.75 15.42
CA GLN A 7 18.97 11.31 14.98
C GLN A 7 17.99 10.22 14.48
N ALA A 8 18.14 8.98 14.93
CA ALA A 8 17.26 7.89 14.52
C ALA A 8 15.88 8.07 15.18
N LEU A 9 14.82 8.16 14.37
CA LEU A 9 13.44 8.15 14.84
C LEU A 9 13.11 6.90 15.68
N ARG A 10 13.80 5.78 15.40
CA ARG A 10 13.68 4.51 16.13
C ARG A 10 15.07 4.08 16.61
N PRO A 11 15.50 4.53 17.81
CA PRO A 11 16.73 4.08 18.42
C PRO A 11 16.56 2.68 19.01
N SER A 12 17.64 1.91 18.98
CA SER A 12 17.80 0.66 19.73
C SER A 12 18.16 0.96 21.17
N GLU A 13 18.15 -0.05 22.04
CA GLU A 13 18.59 0.04 23.43
C GLU A 13 20.05 0.56 23.57
N ARG A 14 20.87 0.41 22.52
CA ARG A 14 22.24 0.92 22.47
C ARG A 14 22.34 2.34 21.90
N GLY A 15 21.21 2.99 21.61
CA GLY A 15 21.12 4.35 21.09
C GLY A 15 21.39 4.52 19.60
N THR A 16 21.57 3.43 18.86
CA THR A 16 21.79 3.39 17.40
C THR A 16 20.50 3.05 16.65
N ARG A 17 20.42 3.32 15.34
CA ARG A 17 19.24 2.96 14.52
C ARG A 17 18.94 1.45 14.58
N VAL A 18 17.66 1.10 14.72
CA VAL A 18 17.21 -0.30 14.63
C VAL A 18 17.38 -0.81 13.19
N GLY A 19 18.06 -1.95 13.02
CA GLY A 19 18.23 -2.61 11.72
C GLY A 19 17.02 -3.45 11.31
N VAL A 20 16.81 -3.62 10.00
CA VAL A 20 15.65 -4.32 9.41
C VAL A 20 15.50 -5.76 9.93
N ARG A 21 16.59 -6.54 9.96
CA ARG A 21 16.56 -7.93 10.49
C ARG A 21 16.06 -8.03 11.93
N ARG A 22 16.30 -6.99 12.74
CA ARG A 22 15.82 -6.93 14.13
C ARG A 22 14.31 -6.66 14.18
N LEU A 23 13.77 -5.87 13.24
CA LEU A 23 12.32 -5.70 13.10
C LEU A 23 11.65 -7.01 12.69
N ASP A 24 12.20 -7.71 11.70
CA ASP A 24 11.67 -9.02 11.26
C ASP A 24 11.68 -10.04 12.40
N SER A 25 12.81 -10.15 13.12
CA SER A 25 12.94 -11.07 14.25
C SER A 25 11.96 -10.73 15.39
N ARG A 26 11.75 -9.44 15.68
CA ARG A 26 10.78 -9.02 16.70
C ARG A 26 9.34 -9.27 16.26
N PHE A 27 9.04 -9.04 14.99
CA PHE A 27 7.72 -9.35 14.43
C PHE A 27 7.42 -10.85 14.53
N ALA A 28 8.35 -11.71 14.13
CA ALA A 28 8.21 -13.16 14.24
C ALA A 28 7.98 -13.59 15.71
N ALA A 29 8.75 -13.04 16.65
CA ALA A 29 8.56 -13.33 18.07
C ALA A 29 7.16 -12.95 18.58
N TYR A 30 6.61 -11.81 18.16
CA TYR A 30 5.25 -11.42 18.53
C TYR A 30 4.20 -12.31 17.88
N ARG A 31 4.31 -12.55 16.57
CA ARG A 31 3.44 -13.47 15.82
C ARG A 31 3.33 -14.83 16.50
N ASP A 32 4.48 -15.41 16.86
CA ASP A 32 4.54 -16.72 17.50
C ASP A 32 3.90 -16.67 18.90
N ALA A 33 4.12 -15.59 19.66
CA ALA A 33 3.55 -15.41 21.00
C ALA A 33 2.01 -15.29 20.99
N ILE A 34 1.42 -14.80 19.90
CA ILE A 34 -0.05 -14.71 19.75
C ILE A 34 -0.64 -15.82 18.88
N GLY A 35 0.16 -16.84 18.52
CA GLY A 35 -0.31 -18.03 17.80
C GLY A 35 -0.73 -17.76 16.35
N LEU A 36 -0.17 -16.74 15.71
CA LEU A 36 -0.44 -16.44 14.31
C LEU A 36 0.37 -17.34 13.35
N ASP A 37 -0.13 -17.48 12.12
CA ASP A 37 0.47 -18.31 11.08
C ASP A 37 1.95 -17.91 10.81
N PRO A 38 2.91 -18.85 10.86
CA PRO A 38 4.32 -18.61 10.54
C PRO A 38 4.60 -18.02 9.15
N ALA A 39 3.67 -18.13 8.20
CA ALA A 39 3.76 -17.48 6.90
C ALA A 39 3.57 -15.96 6.95
N LEU A 40 3.07 -15.42 8.07
CA LEU A 40 3.03 -13.98 8.28
C LEU A 40 4.43 -13.46 8.57
N GLU A 41 4.87 -12.52 7.73
CA GLU A 41 6.13 -11.80 7.86
C GLU A 41 5.85 -10.29 7.84
N LEU A 42 6.85 -9.47 8.16
CA LEU A 42 6.71 -8.01 8.15
C LEU A 42 6.24 -7.48 6.77
N HIS A 43 6.63 -8.14 5.68
CA HIS A 43 6.15 -7.83 4.33
C HIS A 43 4.64 -8.08 4.14
N SER A 44 4.04 -9.01 4.88
CA SER A 44 2.59 -9.26 4.82
C SER A 44 1.78 -8.05 5.28
N LEU A 45 2.28 -7.24 6.22
CA LEU A 45 1.64 -5.98 6.61
C LEU A 45 1.63 -4.95 5.47
N ARG A 46 2.72 -4.90 4.68
CA ARG A 46 2.80 -4.02 3.51
C ARG A 46 1.80 -4.44 2.45
N ARG A 47 1.66 -5.75 2.23
CA ARG A 47 0.70 -6.31 1.28
C ARG A 47 -0.74 -6.01 1.70
N SER A 48 -1.11 -6.24 2.96
CA SER A 48 -2.46 -5.95 3.44
C SER A 48 -2.79 -4.46 3.34
N TYR A 49 -1.84 -3.57 3.63
CA TYR A 49 -2.02 -2.13 3.45
C TYR A 49 -2.33 -1.75 1.99
N ILE A 50 -1.54 -2.25 1.03
CA ILE A 50 -1.77 -1.98 -0.40
C ILE A 50 -3.12 -2.55 -0.85
N THR A 51 -3.44 -3.78 -0.45
CA THR A 51 -4.72 -4.42 -0.79
C THR A 51 -5.90 -3.59 -0.30
N HIS A 52 -5.89 -3.15 0.97
CA HIS A 52 -6.97 -2.31 1.51
C HIS A 52 -7.10 -0.98 0.78
N LEU A 53 -5.99 -0.31 0.44
CA LEU A 53 -6.06 0.92 -0.36
C LEU A 53 -6.74 0.70 -1.71
N ILE A 54 -6.42 -0.40 -2.39
CA ILE A 54 -7.01 -0.71 -3.69
C ILE A 54 -8.48 -1.10 -3.55
N GLU A 55 -8.84 -1.88 -2.53
CA GLU A 55 -10.22 -2.27 -2.23
C GLU A 55 -11.11 -1.08 -1.90
N ASP A 56 -10.57 -0.11 -1.15
CA ASP A 56 -11.23 1.16 -0.80
C ASP A 56 -11.30 2.15 -1.98
N GLY A 57 -10.76 1.77 -3.15
CA GLY A 57 -10.85 2.53 -4.38
C GLY A 57 -9.83 3.67 -4.52
N HIS A 58 -8.77 3.66 -3.71
CA HIS A 58 -7.64 4.57 -3.90
C HIS A 58 -6.88 4.26 -5.20
N ASP A 59 -6.24 5.28 -5.77
CA ASP A 59 -5.43 5.14 -6.97
C ASP A 59 -4.25 4.17 -6.71
N PRO A 60 -4.18 3.04 -7.45
CA PRO A 60 -3.08 2.08 -7.31
C PRO A 60 -1.70 2.69 -7.56
N LEU A 61 -1.61 3.72 -8.41
CA LEU A 61 -0.33 4.41 -8.67
C LEU A 61 0.15 5.16 -7.42
N LEU A 62 -0.78 5.79 -6.69
CA LEU A 62 -0.48 6.46 -5.42
C LEU A 62 -0.04 5.45 -4.35
N ALA A 63 -0.76 4.33 -4.22
CA ALA A 63 -0.42 3.26 -3.28
C ALA A 63 0.98 2.67 -3.59
N GLN A 64 1.30 2.52 -4.87
CA GLN A 64 2.60 2.05 -5.35
C GLN A 64 3.73 3.04 -5.03
N GLN A 65 3.51 4.33 -5.24
CA GLN A 65 4.50 5.37 -4.93
C GLN A 65 4.75 5.50 -3.43
N GLN A 66 3.70 5.40 -2.60
CA GLN A 66 3.82 5.47 -1.14
C GLN A 66 4.72 4.39 -0.55
N VAL A 67 4.69 3.19 -1.12
CA VAL A 67 5.50 2.11 -0.60
C VAL A 67 6.95 2.22 -1.03
N GLY A 68 7.27 2.85 -2.17
CA GLY A 68 8.64 3.01 -2.65
C GLY A 68 9.19 1.71 -3.23
N HIS A 69 9.36 1.70 -4.55
CA HIS A 69 9.92 0.56 -5.27
C HIS A 69 11.37 0.80 -5.63
N ASP A 70 12.26 0.16 -4.88
CA ASP A 70 13.55 -0.32 -5.38
C ASP A 70 13.50 -1.82 -5.73
N HIS A 71 12.31 -2.45 -5.64
CA HIS A 71 12.06 -3.83 -6.08
C HIS A 71 10.79 -3.84 -6.94
N ALA A 72 11.00 -3.72 -8.24
CA ALA A 72 9.96 -3.62 -9.28
C ALA A 72 9.19 -4.94 -9.54
N SER A 73 9.49 -6.03 -8.85
CA SER A 73 8.94 -7.36 -9.17
C SER A 73 7.56 -7.68 -8.57
N THR A 74 7.07 -6.93 -7.57
CA THR A 74 5.79 -7.26 -6.88
C THR A 74 4.58 -6.46 -7.39
N THR A 75 4.78 -5.43 -8.22
CA THR A 75 3.68 -4.55 -8.66
C THR A 75 2.81 -5.18 -9.76
N ALA A 76 3.37 -6.08 -10.58
CA ALA A 76 2.65 -6.67 -11.72
C ALA A 76 1.35 -7.41 -11.32
N ILE A 77 1.28 -7.95 -10.11
CA ILE A 77 0.09 -8.65 -9.58
C ILE A 77 -1.06 -7.66 -9.29
N TYR A 78 -0.75 -6.45 -8.81
CA TYR A 78 -1.76 -5.43 -8.52
C TYR A 78 -2.35 -4.76 -9.78
N THR A 79 -1.65 -4.85 -10.91
CA THR A 79 -2.18 -4.45 -12.23
C THR A 79 -3.36 -5.33 -12.67
N CYS A 80 -3.49 -6.54 -12.15
CA CYS A 80 -4.62 -7.43 -12.44
C CYS A 80 -5.89 -7.00 -11.68
N VAL A 81 -5.76 -6.52 -10.43
CA VAL A 81 -6.86 -5.92 -9.65
C VAL A 81 -7.36 -4.61 -10.29
N SER A 82 -6.47 -3.89 -10.99
CA SER A 82 -6.83 -2.75 -11.82
C SER A 82 -7.81 -3.10 -12.97
N PHE A 83 -8.10 -4.37 -13.29
CA PHE A 83 -9.16 -4.69 -14.26
C PHE A 83 -10.52 -4.13 -13.81
N ASN A 84 -10.85 -4.20 -12.52
CA ASN A 84 -12.10 -3.64 -12.00
C ASN A 84 -12.11 -2.10 -12.07
N LEU A 85 -10.97 -1.46 -11.80
CA LEU A 85 -10.81 0.00 -11.90
C LEU A 85 -10.83 0.50 -13.35
N ARG A 86 -10.21 -0.24 -14.29
CA ARG A 86 -10.28 0.04 -15.72
C ARG A 86 -11.71 -0.03 -16.21
N THR A 87 -12.44 -1.10 -15.86
CA THR A 87 -13.86 -1.23 -16.20
C THR A 87 -14.70 -0.09 -15.59
N ARG A 88 -14.47 0.28 -14.33
CA ARG A 88 -15.20 1.39 -13.67
C ARG A 88 -14.90 2.75 -14.31
N SER A 89 -13.64 3.04 -14.63
CA SER A 89 -13.25 4.31 -15.28
C SER A 89 -13.81 4.41 -16.69
N LEU A 90 -13.77 3.31 -17.46
CA LEU A 90 -14.35 3.25 -18.80
C LEU A 90 -15.87 3.42 -18.74
N ARG A 91 -16.54 2.77 -17.78
CA ARG A 91 -17.98 2.93 -17.53
C ARG A 91 -18.34 4.38 -17.17
N ARG A 92 -17.55 5.03 -16.32
CA ARG A 92 -17.76 6.44 -15.92
C ARG A 92 -17.70 7.38 -17.12
N VAL A 93 -16.69 7.22 -17.98
CA VAL A 93 -16.55 8.04 -19.20
C VAL A 93 -17.70 7.77 -20.17
N LEU A 94 -18.10 6.51 -20.34
CA LEU A 94 -19.23 6.15 -21.20
C LEU A 94 -20.54 6.75 -20.69
N GLU A 95 -20.82 6.64 -19.38
CA GLU A 95 -22.00 7.24 -18.74
C GLU A 95 -22.02 8.76 -18.91
N ALA A 96 -20.89 9.44 -18.70
CA ALA A 96 -20.80 10.89 -18.90
C ALA A 96 -21.03 11.31 -20.36
N THR A 97 -20.50 10.53 -21.32
CA THR A 97 -20.69 10.80 -22.76
C THR A 97 -22.14 10.58 -23.19
N ILE A 98 -22.78 9.52 -22.69
CA ILE A 98 -24.19 9.23 -22.94
C ILE A 98 -25.07 10.32 -22.32
N GLU A 99 -24.82 10.73 -21.08
CA GLU A 99 -25.57 11.80 -20.42
C GLU A 99 -25.43 13.15 -21.16
N ALA A 100 -24.23 13.47 -21.66
CA ALA A 100 -24.01 14.64 -22.49
C ALA A 100 -24.77 14.56 -23.84
N ALA A 101 -24.82 13.39 -24.46
CA ALA A 101 -25.55 13.18 -25.71
C ALA A 101 -27.08 13.20 -25.52
N LEU A 102 -27.56 12.74 -24.36
CA LEU A 102 -28.97 12.74 -23.98
C LEU A 102 -29.47 14.10 -23.44
N ARG A 103 -28.60 15.12 -23.30
CA ARG A 103 -28.98 16.51 -23.03
C ARG A 103 -28.99 17.34 -24.33
N PRO A 104 -30.08 17.35 -25.12
CA PRO A 104 -30.19 18.25 -26.24
C PRO A 104 -30.39 19.70 -25.75
N GLY A 105 -29.40 20.55 -26.03
CA GLY A 105 -29.57 22.00 -26.18
C GLY A 105 -29.52 22.85 -24.91
N ARG A 106 -28.37 23.48 -24.65
CA ARG A 106 -28.28 24.85 -24.09
C ARG A 106 -27.04 25.55 -24.67
N THR A 107 -27.01 25.74 -25.99
CA THR A 107 -26.25 26.83 -26.60
C THR A 107 -27.20 28.02 -26.68
N SER A 108 -26.98 29.03 -25.83
CA SER A 108 -27.48 30.40 -26.04
C SER A 108 -26.32 31.27 -26.44
#